data_AF-A0A975SS50-F1
#
_entry.id   AF-A0A975SS50-F1
#
_cell.length_a   1.000
_cell.length_b   1.000
_cell.length_c   1.000
_cell.angle_alpha   90.00
_cell.angle_beta   90.00
_cell.angle_gamma   90.00
#
_symmetry.space_group_name_H-M   'P 1'
#
loop_
_entity.id
_entity.type
_entity.pdbx_description
1 polymer ?
#
loop_
_entity_poly.entity_id
_entity_poly.type
_entity_poly.pdbx_seq_one_letter_code
_entity_poly.pdbx_strand_id
1 'polypeptide(L)'
;MSDAPELLSFDEAARLLGIEARRIKQLVRDHILFSVKDEGGKPAIPAEIIVRGANGWEPLFNLPGTLTLLDDNGFSAEEAVAWLYTEQEELGQTPMQALLEGRHHRVNSIAGALGF
;
A
#
# COMPACT_ATOMS: atom_id res chain seq x y z
N MET A 1 15.75 -4.12 13.04
CA MET A 1 14.53 -4.16 13.88
C MET A 1 13.41 -3.68 12.99
N SER A 2 12.63 -4.59 12.42
CA SER A 2 11.49 -4.22 11.60
C SER A 2 10.44 -3.67 12.56
N ASP A 3 10.33 -2.35 12.63
CA ASP A 3 9.19 -1.74 13.30
C ASP A 3 7.96 -2.10 12.47
N ALA A 4 6.94 -2.69 13.10
CA ALA A 4 5.69 -2.93 12.41
C ALA A 4 5.12 -1.56 11.97
N PRO A 5 4.57 -1.44 10.75
CA PRO A 5 4.07 -0.17 10.29
C PRO A 5 2.98 0.33 11.24
N GLU A 6 3.01 1.62 11.58
CA GLU A 6 1.93 2.26 12.31
C GLU A 6 0.62 2.05 11.54
N LEU A 7 -0.44 1.64 12.23
CA LEU A 7 -1.73 1.32 11.60
C LEU A 7 -2.78 2.35 11.99
N LEU A 8 -3.49 2.85 10.97
CA LEU A 8 -4.62 3.76 11.12
C LEU A 8 -5.92 3.01 10.93
N SER A 9 -6.88 3.20 11.84
CA SER A 9 -8.25 2.82 11.55
C SER A 9 -8.78 3.55 10.31
N PHE A 10 -9.83 3.01 9.69
CA PHE A 10 -10.43 3.65 8.52
C PHE A 10 -10.96 5.06 8.83
N ASP A 11 -11.42 5.30 10.07
CA ASP A 11 -11.87 6.62 10.50
C ASP A 11 -10.70 7.60 10.66
N GLU A 12 -9.54 7.16 11.13
CA GLU A 12 -8.33 7.98 11.23
C GLU A 12 -7.77 8.32 9.85
N ALA A 13 -7.65 7.32 8.97
CA ALA A 13 -7.24 7.54 7.58
C ALA A 13 -8.19 8.52 6.85
N ALA A 14 -9.50 8.38 7.05
CA ALA A 14 -10.50 9.26 6.48
C ALA A 14 -10.36 10.71 7.00
N ARG A 15 -10.13 10.88 8.32
CA ARG A 15 -9.89 12.19 8.92
C ARG A 15 -8.63 12.86 8.36
N LEU A 16 -7.53 12.12 8.20
CA LEU A 16 -6.30 12.66 7.62
C LEU A 16 -6.53 13.14 6.18
N LEU A 17 -7.17 12.32 5.36
CA LEU A 17 -7.45 12.61 3.96
C LEU A 17 -8.58 13.63 3.74
N GLY A 18 -9.29 14.05 4.80
CA GLY A 18 -10.42 14.98 4.71
C GLY A 18 -11.63 14.41 3.95
N ILE A 19 -11.87 13.10 4.05
CA ILE A 19 -12.94 12.38 3.35
C ILE A 19 -13.80 11.57 4.33
N GLU A 20 -14.93 11.02 3.84
CA GLU A 20 -15.76 10.10 4.62
C GLU A 20 -15.15 8.69 4.69
N ALA A 21 -15.36 7.96 5.80
CA ALA A 21 -14.85 6.59 5.98
C ALA A 21 -15.31 5.61 4.89
N ARG A 22 -16.50 5.80 4.29
CA ARG A 22 -16.94 4.99 3.14
C ARG A 22 -16.01 5.12 1.93
N ARG A 23 -15.35 6.28 1.79
CA ARG A 23 -14.44 6.55 0.68
C ARG A 23 -13.13 5.78 0.86
N ILE A 24 -12.68 5.52 2.09
CA ILE A 24 -11.52 4.63 2.34
C ILE A 24 -11.78 3.24 1.80
N LYS A 25 -12.95 2.64 2.08
CA LYS A 25 -13.34 1.34 1.52
C LYS A 25 -13.35 1.33 0.00
N GLN A 26 -13.74 2.46 -0.61
CA GLN A 26 -13.70 2.61 -2.06
C GLN A 26 -12.26 2.72 -2.57
N LEU A 27 -11.39 3.53 -1.93
CA LEU A 27 -9.97 3.62 -2.30
C LEU A 27 -9.25 2.28 -2.19
N VAL A 28 -9.59 1.43 -1.21
CA VAL A 28 -9.04 0.07 -1.12
C VAL A 28 -9.51 -0.81 -2.27
N ARG A 29 -10.81 -0.75 -2.61
CA ARG A 29 -11.38 -1.50 -3.73
C ARG A 29 -10.82 -1.05 -5.08
N ASP A 30 -10.58 0.24 -5.23
CA ASP A 30 -10.10 0.85 -6.47
C ASP A 30 -8.55 0.77 -6.57
N HIS A 31 -7.90 -0.07 -5.74
CA HIS A 31 -6.45 -0.26 -5.67
C HIS A 31 -5.65 1.05 -5.50
N ILE A 32 -6.23 2.05 -4.85
CA ILE A 32 -5.54 3.30 -4.49
C ILE A 32 -4.84 3.16 -3.14
N LEU A 33 -5.45 2.42 -2.23
CA LEU A 33 -4.90 2.03 -0.93
C LEU A 33 -4.98 0.50 -0.80
N PHE A 34 -4.33 -0.05 0.21
CA PHE A 34 -4.60 -1.40 0.69
C PHE A 34 -4.87 -1.36 2.19
N SER A 35 -5.48 -2.42 2.72
CA SER A 35 -5.72 -2.56 4.15
C SER A 35 -5.15 -3.85 4.69
N VAL A 36 -4.66 -3.81 5.92
CA VAL A 36 -4.20 -4.96 6.69
C VAL A 36 -5.13 -5.21 7.88
N LYS A 37 -4.86 -6.26 8.66
CA LYS A 37 -5.54 -6.50 9.94
C LYS A 37 -4.69 -5.94 11.07
N ASP A 38 -5.31 -5.15 11.95
CA ASP A 38 -4.69 -4.74 13.22
C ASP A 38 -4.62 -5.90 14.22
N GLU A 39 -4.05 -5.66 15.40
CA GLU A 39 -3.95 -6.65 16.49
C GLU A 39 -5.32 -7.21 16.91
N GLY A 40 -6.40 -6.46 16.70
CA GLY A 40 -7.77 -6.86 17.00
C GLY A 40 -8.52 -7.51 15.82
N GLY A 41 -7.85 -7.75 14.69
CA GLY A 41 -8.45 -8.33 13.48
C GLY A 41 -9.33 -7.37 12.67
N LYS A 42 -9.32 -6.07 12.99
CA LYS A 42 -10.08 -5.05 12.26
C LYS A 42 -9.26 -4.54 11.06
N PRO A 43 -9.93 -4.15 9.95
CA PRO A 43 -9.25 -3.52 8.83
C PRO A 43 -8.62 -2.18 9.24
N ALA A 44 -7.34 -2.01 8.90
CA ALA A 44 -6.56 -0.80 9.12
C ALA A 44 -5.72 -0.47 7.89
N ILE A 45 -5.33 0.80 7.75
CA ILE A 45 -4.49 1.33 6.68
C ILE A 45 -3.10 1.59 7.26
N PRO A 46 -2.01 1.07 6.66
CA PRO A 46 -0.67 1.47 7.07
C PRO A 46 -0.47 2.99 6.94
N ALA A 47 0.03 3.64 7.98
CA ALA A 47 0.16 5.10 8.01
C ALA A 47 1.09 5.61 6.91
N GLU A 48 2.14 4.85 6.57
CA GLU A 48 3.15 5.21 5.58
C GLU A 48 2.61 5.37 4.15
N ILE A 49 1.44 4.80 3.83
CA ILE A 49 0.81 4.97 2.50
C ILE A 49 -0.10 6.20 2.42
N ILE A 50 -0.18 7.00 3.49
CA ILE A 50 -0.81 8.32 3.52
C ILE A 50 0.29 9.35 3.78
N VAL A 51 0.64 10.11 2.75
CA VAL A 51 1.80 11.00 2.74
C VAL A 51 1.40 12.47 2.70
N ARG A 52 2.31 13.37 3.06
CA ARG A 52 2.09 14.82 2.89
C ARG A 52 2.43 15.24 1.45
N GLY A 53 1.41 15.68 0.74
CA GLY A 53 1.53 16.37 -0.54
C GLY A 53 1.49 17.89 -0.41
N ALA A 54 1.44 18.58 -1.56
CA ALA A 54 1.41 20.05 -1.61
C ALA A 54 0.13 20.66 -0.99
N ASN A 55 -0.98 19.91 -0.99
CA ASN A 55 -2.30 20.39 -0.58
C ASN A 55 -2.84 19.70 0.69
N GLY A 56 -2.01 18.97 1.42
CA GLY A 56 -2.42 18.23 2.62
C GLY A 56 -2.01 16.76 2.55
N TRP A 57 -2.76 15.91 3.24
CA TRP A 57 -2.53 14.46 3.21
C TRP A 57 -3.16 13.84 1.96
N GLU A 58 -2.44 12.92 1.34
CA GLU A 58 -2.88 12.21 0.14
C GLU A 58 -2.37 10.76 0.13
N PRO A 59 -3.02 9.83 -0.59
CA PRO A 59 -2.47 8.50 -0.81
C PRO A 59 -1.10 8.55 -1.49
N LEU A 60 -0.23 7.58 -1.19
CA LEU A 60 1.06 7.44 -1.86
C LEU A 60 0.86 7.24 -3.38
N PHE A 61 1.19 8.26 -4.16
CA PHE A 61 0.79 8.36 -5.57
C PHE A 61 1.30 7.24 -6.48
N ASN A 62 2.43 6.61 -6.12
CA ASN A 62 3.09 5.60 -6.92
C ASN A 62 2.71 4.15 -6.54
N LEU A 63 1.91 3.98 -5.49
CA LEU A 63 1.39 2.68 -5.03
C LEU A 63 0.36 2.05 -5.97
N PRO A 64 -0.62 2.79 -6.56
CA PRO A 64 -1.72 2.17 -7.29
C PRO A 64 -1.26 1.31 -8.47
N GLY A 65 -0.24 1.76 -9.21
CA GLY A 65 0.31 0.99 -10.33
C GLY A 65 0.86 -0.37 -9.91
N THR A 66 1.49 -0.46 -8.74
CA THR A 66 1.96 -1.74 -8.20
C THR A 66 0.79 -2.63 -7.78
N LEU A 67 -0.22 -2.07 -7.08
CA LEU A 67 -1.39 -2.83 -6.64
C LEU A 67 -2.18 -3.40 -7.83
N THR A 68 -2.37 -2.62 -8.90
CA THR A 68 -3.01 -3.08 -10.13
C THR A 68 -2.21 -4.21 -10.79
N LEU A 69 -0.88 -4.10 -10.89
CA LEU A 69 -0.06 -5.17 -11.48
C LEU A 69 -0.13 -6.49 -10.69
N LEU A 70 -0.19 -6.41 -9.36
CA LEU A 70 -0.35 -7.60 -8.52
C LEU A 70 -1.73 -8.24 -8.71
N ASP A 71 -2.78 -7.43 -8.76
CA ASP A 71 -4.16 -7.90 -9.03
C ASP A 71 -4.29 -8.55 -10.41
N ASP A 72 -3.72 -7.92 -11.45
CA ASP A 72 -3.67 -8.45 -12.82
C ASP A 72 -2.93 -9.81 -12.88
N ASN A 73 -1.95 -10.01 -12.00
CA ASN A 73 -1.22 -11.28 -11.85
C ASN A 73 -1.91 -12.28 -10.90
N GLY A 74 -3.15 -11.99 -10.47
CA GLY A 74 -3.99 -12.90 -9.70
C GLY A 74 -3.68 -12.95 -8.21
N PHE A 75 -2.89 -12.01 -7.67
CA PHE A 75 -2.61 -11.94 -6.24
C PHE A 75 -3.87 -11.53 -5.48
N SER A 76 -4.19 -12.25 -4.41
CA SER A 76 -5.16 -11.77 -3.42
C SER A 76 -4.63 -10.54 -2.69
N ALA A 77 -5.52 -9.78 -2.03
CA ALA A 77 -5.12 -8.63 -1.23
C ALA A 77 -4.09 -9.00 -0.13
N GLU A 78 -4.22 -10.19 0.47
CA GLU A 78 -3.30 -10.67 1.51
C GLU A 78 -1.93 -11.02 0.92
N GLU A 79 -1.89 -11.67 -0.24
CA GLU A 79 -0.64 -11.99 -0.96
C GLU A 79 0.06 -10.72 -1.46
N ALA A 80 -0.69 -9.75 -1.98
CA ALA A 80 -0.15 -8.47 -2.41
C ALA A 80 0.51 -7.72 -1.25
N VAL A 81 -0.15 -7.66 -0.08
CA VAL A 81 0.43 -7.09 1.15
C VAL A 81 1.69 -7.85 1.56
N ALA A 82 1.63 -9.18 1.60
CA ALA A 82 2.79 -10.00 1.97
C ALA A 82 3.97 -9.73 1.03
N TRP A 83 3.73 -9.62 -0.27
CA TRP A 83 4.76 -9.31 -1.26
C TRP A 83 5.35 -7.90 -1.06
N LEU A 84 4.52 -6.88 -0.80
CA LEU A 84 4.96 -5.50 -0.56
C LEU A 84 5.91 -5.38 0.64
N TYR A 85 5.76 -6.24 1.65
CA TYR A 85 6.58 -6.25 2.87
C TYR A 85 7.65 -7.36 2.91
N THR A 86 7.79 -8.16 1.85
CA THR A 86 8.84 -9.17 1.75
C THR A 86 10.01 -8.63 0.93
N GLU A 87 11.24 -8.77 1.45
CA GLU A 87 12.44 -8.34 0.74
C GLU A 87 12.55 -9.01 -0.63
N GLN A 88 12.82 -8.21 -1.67
CA GLN A 88 13.12 -8.72 -3.01
C GLN A 88 14.62 -8.58 -3.25
N GLU A 89 15.27 -9.67 -3.65
CA GLU A 89 16.72 -9.71 -3.89
C GLU A 89 17.15 -8.66 -4.93
N GLU A 90 16.32 -8.45 -5.97
CA GLU A 90 16.56 -7.49 -7.05
C GLU A 90 16.44 -6.02 -6.62
N LEU A 91 15.79 -5.76 -5.47
CA LEU A 91 15.69 -4.45 -4.84
C LEU A 91 16.69 -4.27 -3.69
N GLY A 92 17.14 -5.37 -3.08
CA GLY A 92 17.91 -5.38 -1.83
C GLY A 92 17.12 -4.89 -0.61
N GLN A 93 15.79 -4.80 -0.73
CA GLN A 93 14.86 -4.33 0.31
C GLN A 93 13.42 -4.69 -0.05
N THR A 94 12.46 -4.30 0.79
CA THR A 94 11.03 -4.52 0.50
C THR A 94 10.51 -3.59 -0.61
N PRO A 95 9.53 -4.02 -1.43
CA PRO A 95 8.87 -3.15 -2.40
C PRO A 95 8.26 -1.90 -1.76
N MET A 96 7.67 -2.02 -0.56
CA MET A 96 7.10 -0.89 0.16
C MET A 96 8.14 0.18 0.49
N GLN A 97 9.31 -0.22 1.02
CA GLN A 97 10.43 0.72 1.23
C GLN A 97 10.87 1.38 -0.08
N ALA A 98 10.97 0.61 -1.17
CA ALA A 98 11.37 1.15 -2.47
C ALA A 98 10.32 2.14 -3.03
N LEU A 99 9.02 1.89 -2.80
CA LEU A 99 7.94 2.81 -3.17
C LEU A 99 8.00 4.13 -2.38
N LEU A 100 8.25 4.06 -1.06
CA LEU A 100 8.43 5.25 -0.21
C LEU A 100 9.62 6.11 -0.65
N GLU A 101 10.68 5.49 -1.16
CA GLU A 101 11.84 6.16 -1.75
C GLU A 101 11.62 6.65 -3.19
N GLY A 102 10.43 6.46 -3.77
CA GLY A 102 10.10 6.88 -5.13
C GLY A 102 10.57 5.94 -6.23
N ARG A 103 11.15 4.78 -5.91
CA ARG A 103 11.74 3.81 -6.87
C ARG A 103 10.71 2.88 -7.54
N HIS A 104 9.50 3.36 -7.74
CA HIS A 104 8.35 2.61 -8.26
C HIS A 104 8.56 1.96 -9.64
N HIS A 105 9.37 2.52 -10.54
CA HIS A 105 9.64 1.89 -11.83
C HIS A 105 10.27 0.50 -11.69
N ARG A 106 11.23 0.33 -10.76
CA ARG A 106 11.85 -0.98 -10.54
C ARG A 106 10.92 -1.95 -9.82
N VAL A 107 10.11 -1.43 -8.89
CA VAL A 107 9.05 -2.21 -8.24
C VAL A 107 8.04 -2.75 -9.27
N ASN A 108 7.52 -1.89 -10.15
CA ASN A 108 6.57 -2.27 -11.18
C ASN A 108 7.18 -3.25 -12.21
N SER A 109 8.48 -3.10 -12.53
CA SER A 109 9.20 -4.03 -13.38
C SER A 109 9.23 -5.45 -12.81
N ILE A 110 9.42 -5.59 -11.48
CA ILE A 110 9.43 -6.89 -10.81
C ILE A 110 8.00 -7.41 -10.70
N ALA A 111 7.07 -6.59 -10.23
CA ALA A 111 5.66 -6.96 -10.07
C ALA A 111 5.07 -7.48 -11.39
N GLY A 112 5.31 -6.79 -12.51
CA GLY A 112 4.83 -7.19 -13.83
C GLY A 112 5.44 -8.48 -14.38
N ALA A 113 6.54 -8.98 -13.80
CA ALA A 113 7.18 -10.23 -14.20
C ALA A 113 6.71 -11.44 -13.36
N LEU A 114 5.90 -11.23 -12.31
CA LEU A 114 5.42 -12.30 -11.43
C LEU A 114 4.31 -13.15 -12.06
N GLY A 115 3.58 -12.64 -13.04
CA GLY A 115 2.56 -13.38 -13.76
C GLY A 115 3.06 -13.99 -15.07
N PHE A 116 3.17 -15.32 -15.09
CA PHE A 116 3.16 -16.17 -16.27
C PHE A 116 2.53 -17.53 -15.94
#